data_AF-A0A8H9QG04-F1
#
_entry.id   AF-A0A8H9QG04-F1
#
_cell.length_a   1.000
_cell.length_b   1.000
_cell.length_c   1.000
_cell.angle_alpha   90.00
_cell.angle_beta   90.00
_cell.angle_gamma   90.00
#
_symmetry.space_group_name_H-M   'P 1'
#
loop_
_entity.id
_entity.type
_entity.pdbx_description
1 polymer ?
#
loop_
_entity_poly.entity_id
_entity_poly.type
_entity_poly.pdbx_seq_one_letter_code
_entity_poly.pdbx_strand_id
1 'polypeptide(L)'
;MKKTKYRFESDDDPFVSKDVLTLIDNGLVFLDKAREELQDSMPKFSIVSFWTAVEILLKVPLLHEHWSLVCSGRKIERARYLAGDFQSVTYDETCQRLADVLEHPLPKETIDVFKKVKDHRNRVVH
;
A
#
# COMPACT_ATOMS: atom_id res chain seq x y z
N MET A 1 1.33 -39.18 29.28
CA MET A 1 1.27 -37.72 29.04
C MET A 1 1.10 -37.50 27.54
N LYS A 2 -0.07 -37.03 27.09
CA LYS A 2 -0.36 -36.83 25.67
C LYS A 2 0.30 -35.52 25.21
N LYS A 3 1.14 -35.59 24.18
CA LYS A 3 1.74 -34.42 23.53
C LYS A 3 0.65 -33.68 22.77
N THR A 4 0.25 -32.50 23.23
CA THR A 4 -0.68 -31.64 22.50
C THR A 4 0.04 -31.02 21.31
N LYS A 5 -0.42 -31.44 20.13
CA LYS A 5 -0.05 -30.94 18.80
C LYS A 5 -0.54 -29.50 18.70
N TYR A 6 0.36 -28.52 18.57
CA TYR A 6 -0.03 -27.15 18.21
C TYR A 6 -0.59 -27.18 16.79
N ARG A 7 -1.92 -27.17 16.70
CA ARG A 7 -2.67 -27.00 15.47
C ARG A 7 -2.75 -25.48 15.25
N PHE A 8 -1.97 -24.96 14.32
CA PHE A 8 -2.19 -23.62 13.78
C PHE A 8 -3.39 -23.71 12.83
N GLU A 9 -4.58 -23.49 13.38
CA GLU A 9 -5.80 -23.21 12.62
C GLU A 9 -6.48 -21.99 13.25
N SER A 10 -6.42 -20.85 12.56
CA SER A 10 -7.53 -19.90 12.41
C SER A 10 -7.09 -18.78 11.45
N ASP A 11 -7.69 -18.79 10.26
CA ASP A 11 -7.58 -17.76 9.22
C ASP A 11 -8.41 -16.49 9.54
N ASP A 12 -8.64 -16.17 10.81
CA ASP A 12 -9.43 -14.99 11.19
C ASP A 12 -8.81 -14.33 12.43
N ASP A 13 -7.84 -13.45 12.20
CA ASP A 13 -7.61 -12.33 13.13
C ASP A 13 -8.81 -11.37 12.96
N PRO A 14 -9.69 -11.22 13.96
CA PRO A 14 -10.93 -10.45 13.82
C PRO A 14 -10.70 -8.95 13.57
N PHE A 15 -9.45 -8.46 13.64
CA PHE A 15 -9.12 -7.03 13.54
C PHE A 15 -8.62 -6.58 12.17
N VAL A 16 -8.19 -7.50 11.28
CA VAL A 16 -7.60 -7.14 9.98
C VAL A 16 -8.22 -7.98 8.86
N SER A 17 -8.91 -7.31 7.94
CA SER A 17 -9.56 -8.00 6.82
C SER A 17 -8.53 -8.63 5.87
N LYS A 18 -8.93 -9.71 5.18
CA LYS A 18 -8.11 -10.37 4.15
C LYS A 18 -7.60 -9.40 3.07
N ASP A 19 -8.42 -8.42 2.69
CA ASP A 19 -8.04 -7.40 1.70
C ASP A 19 -6.90 -6.52 2.22
N VAL A 20 -6.92 -6.17 3.51
CA VAL A 20 -5.86 -5.39 4.15
C VAL A 20 -4.57 -6.20 4.23
N LEU A 21 -4.62 -7.46 4.65
CA LEU A 21 -3.45 -8.35 4.68
C LEU A 21 -2.85 -8.50 3.28
N THR A 22 -3.69 -8.73 2.27
CA THR A 22 -3.26 -8.84 0.88
C THR A 22 -2.55 -7.56 0.40
N LEU A 23 -3.06 -6.38 0.78
CA LEU A 23 -2.44 -5.12 0.40
C LEU A 23 -1.09 -4.91 1.10
N ILE A 24 -0.98 -5.29 2.38
CA ILE A 24 0.28 -5.26 3.13
C ILE A 24 1.29 -6.19 2.47
N ASP A 25 0.93 -7.44 2.20
CA ASP A 25 1.80 -8.43 1.57
C ASP A 25 2.31 -7.95 0.21
N ASN A 26 1.41 -7.39 -0.62
CA ASN A 26 1.81 -6.80 -1.91
C ASN A 26 2.82 -5.66 -1.73
N GLY A 27 2.59 -4.77 -0.77
CA GLY A 27 3.52 -3.67 -0.47
C GLY A 27 4.89 -4.18 -0.02
N LEU A 28 4.91 -5.20 0.84
CA LEU A 28 6.14 -5.83 1.33
C LEU A 28 6.90 -6.56 0.22
N VAL A 29 6.21 -7.24 -0.71
CA VAL A 29 6.84 -7.87 -1.89
C VAL A 29 7.56 -6.83 -2.74
N PHE A 30 6.95 -5.67 -3.01
CA PHE A 30 7.62 -4.60 -3.76
C PHE A 30 8.78 -3.97 -3.00
N LEU A 31 8.67 -3.86 -1.66
CA LEU A 31 9.76 -3.36 -0.84
C LEU A 31 10.95 -4.31 -0.83
N ASP A 32 10.68 -5.62 -0.73
CA ASP A 32 11.68 -6.69 -0.83
C ASP A 32 12.37 -6.64 -2.19
N LYS A 33 11.56 -6.49 -3.25
CA LYS A 33 12.07 -6.37 -4.62
C LYS A 33 12.97 -5.16 -4.80
N ALA A 34 12.57 -4.02 -4.26
CA ALA A 34 13.37 -2.80 -4.32
C ALA A 34 14.73 -2.97 -3.64
N ARG A 35 14.79 -3.71 -2.52
CA ARG A 35 16.03 -4.05 -1.83
C ARG A 35 16.92 -4.95 -2.69
N GLU A 36 16.37 -6.02 -3.26
CA GLU A 36 17.12 -6.92 -4.16
C GLU A 36 17.73 -6.15 -5.34
N GLU A 37 16.92 -5.34 -6.02
CA GLU A 37 17.37 -4.53 -7.16
C GLU A 37 18.45 -3.53 -6.76
N LEU A 38 18.39 -2.98 -5.54
CA LEU A 38 19.45 -2.11 -5.04
C LEU A 38 20.75 -2.88 -4.79
N GLN A 39 20.66 -4.06 -4.19
CA GLN A 39 21.80 -4.95 -3.91
C GLN A 39 22.49 -5.41 -5.20
N ASP A 40 21.71 -5.68 -6.24
CA ASP A 40 22.19 -6.07 -7.56
C ASP A 40 22.67 -4.87 -8.41
N SER A 41 22.85 -3.69 -7.81
CA SER A 41 23.32 -2.47 -8.49
C SER A 41 22.41 -2.04 -9.64
N MET A 42 21.09 -2.23 -9.50
CA MET A 42 20.05 -1.82 -10.44
C MET A 42 19.19 -0.66 -9.87
N PRO A 43 19.78 0.51 -9.56
CA PRO A 43 19.08 1.60 -8.86
C PRO A 43 17.88 2.18 -9.63
N LYS A 44 17.93 2.13 -10.98
CA LYS A 44 16.82 2.55 -11.85
C LYS A 44 15.56 1.69 -11.65
N PHE A 45 15.72 0.38 -11.45
CA PHE A 45 14.58 -0.50 -11.19
C PHE A 45 14.16 -0.42 -9.72
N SER A 46 15.14 -0.40 -8.81
CA SER A 46 14.92 -0.29 -7.37
C SER A 46 14.02 0.90 -6.99
N ILE A 47 14.23 2.08 -7.58
CA ILE A 47 13.38 3.25 -7.29
C ILE A 47 11.92 3.04 -7.74
N VAL A 48 11.68 2.29 -8.83
CA VAL A 48 10.33 1.99 -9.31
C VAL A 48 9.62 1.04 -8.34
N SER A 49 10.29 -0.04 -7.95
CA SER A 49 9.77 -1.00 -6.97
C SER A 49 9.54 -0.33 -5.60
N PHE A 50 10.50 0.49 -5.16
CA PHE A 50 10.41 1.19 -3.87
C PHE A 50 9.22 2.15 -3.84
N TRP A 51 9.07 2.96 -4.88
CA TRP A 51 7.94 3.88 -4.97
C TRP A 51 6.60 3.14 -5.03
N THR A 52 6.55 2.01 -5.74
CA THR A 52 5.35 1.14 -5.78
C THR A 52 4.99 0.64 -4.38
N ALA A 53 5.98 0.19 -3.60
CA ALA A 53 5.77 -0.23 -2.21
C ALA A 53 5.21 0.90 -1.33
N VAL A 54 5.78 2.11 -1.44
CA VAL A 54 5.29 3.29 -0.71
C VAL A 54 3.84 3.61 -1.07
N GLU A 55 3.49 3.62 -2.36
CA GLU A 55 2.10 3.90 -2.80
C GLU A 55 1.10 2.85 -2.29
N ILE A 56 1.50 1.58 -2.22
CA ILE A 56 0.65 0.50 -1.70
C ILE A 56 0.47 0.64 -0.19
N LEU A 57 1.57 0.74 0.55
CA LEU A 57 1.56 0.75 2.02
C LEU A 57 0.87 1.99 2.60
N LEU A 58 0.97 3.15 1.94
CA LEU A 58 0.26 4.36 2.37
C LEU A 58 -1.27 4.23 2.29
N LYS A 59 -1.79 3.29 1.51
CA LYS A 59 -3.23 3.05 1.35
C LYS A 59 -3.79 2.05 2.36
N VAL A 60 -2.92 1.36 3.11
CA VAL A 60 -3.33 0.36 4.11
C VAL A 60 -4.28 0.96 5.16
N PRO A 61 -4.00 2.12 5.79
CA PRO A 61 -4.93 2.70 6.76
C PRO A 61 -6.29 3.05 6.13
N LEU A 62 -6.29 3.54 4.88
CA LEU A 62 -7.53 3.86 4.16
C LEU A 62 -8.37 2.60 3.89
N LEU A 63 -7.74 1.52 3.45
CA LEU A 63 -8.42 0.25 3.18
C LEU A 63 -8.93 -0.40 4.47
N HIS A 64 -8.18 -0.26 5.56
CA HIS A 64 -8.58 -0.75 6.88
C HIS A 64 -9.87 -0.10 7.36
N GLU A 65 -10.02 1.21 7.17
CA GLU A 65 -11.26 1.93 7.46
C GLU A 65 -12.41 1.54 6.52
N HIS A 66 -12.21 1.64 5.20
CA HIS A 66 -13.21 1.20 4.22
C HIS A 66 -12.64 1.11 2.80
N TRP A 67 -12.99 0.06 2.05
CA TRP A 67 -12.53 -0.18 0.67
C TRP A 67 -12.74 1.00 -0.29
N SER A 68 -13.82 1.78 -0.11
CA SER A 68 -14.07 2.94 -0.98
C SER A 68 -12.99 4.01 -0.88
N LEU A 69 -12.27 4.09 0.25
CA LEU A 69 -11.25 5.10 0.50
C LEU A 69 -9.96 4.85 -0.29
N VAL A 70 -9.82 3.70 -0.96
CA VAL A 70 -8.72 3.49 -1.93
C VAL A 70 -9.15 3.70 -3.38
N CYS A 71 -10.44 3.99 -3.64
CA CYS A 71 -10.97 4.29 -4.97
C CYS A 71 -11.01 5.80 -5.24
N SER A 72 -10.60 6.23 -6.43
CA SER A 72 -10.80 7.60 -6.93
C SER A 72 -12.09 7.69 -7.76
N GLY A 73 -12.53 8.93 -8.03
CA GLY A 73 -13.74 9.22 -8.80
C GLY A 73 -15.03 9.29 -7.98
N ARG A 74 -16.13 9.70 -8.63
CA ARG A 74 -17.43 9.94 -7.98
C ARG A 74 -18.35 8.72 -7.96
N LYS A 75 -18.22 7.83 -8.95
CA LYS A 75 -19.02 6.61 -9.08
C LYS A 75 -18.13 5.41 -8.78
N ILE A 76 -18.23 4.90 -7.56
CA ILE A 76 -17.49 3.74 -7.10
C ILE A 76 -18.47 2.60 -6.83
N GLU A 77 -18.15 1.40 -7.32
CA GLU A 77 -19.06 0.26 -7.29
C GLU A 77 -18.32 -0.93 -6.68
N ARG A 78 -18.90 -1.54 -5.64
CA ARG A 78 -18.24 -2.63 -4.92
C ARG A 78 -17.90 -3.81 -5.82
N ALA A 79 -18.77 -4.15 -6.77
CA ALA A 79 -18.53 -5.22 -7.73
C ALA A 79 -17.30 -4.96 -8.61
N ARG A 80 -17.09 -3.72 -9.06
CA ARG A 80 -15.92 -3.32 -9.86
C ARG A 80 -14.64 -3.32 -9.03
N TYR A 81 -14.71 -2.84 -7.78
CA TYR A 81 -13.60 -2.94 -6.83
C TYR A 81 -13.15 -4.39 -6.63
N LEU A 82 -14.09 -5.31 -6.35
CA LEU A 82 -13.80 -6.74 -6.17
C LEU A 82 -13.24 -7.40 -7.44
N ALA A 83 -13.58 -6.89 -8.62
CA ALA A 83 -13.03 -7.33 -9.90
C ALA A 83 -11.65 -6.71 -10.21
N GLY A 84 -11.14 -5.80 -9.37
CA GLY A 84 -9.91 -5.04 -9.63
C GLY A 84 -10.06 -3.96 -10.72
N ASP A 85 -11.27 -3.72 -11.21
CA ASP A 85 -11.59 -2.76 -12.26
C ASP A 85 -11.99 -1.41 -11.64
N PHE A 86 -11.04 -0.76 -10.97
CA PHE A 86 -11.26 0.55 -10.38
C PHE A 86 -10.02 1.44 -10.52
N GLN A 87 -10.25 2.75 -10.53
CA GLN A 87 -9.16 3.71 -10.42
C GLN A 87 -8.78 3.86 -8.95
N SER A 88 -7.53 3.55 -8.60
CA SER A 88 -7.04 3.79 -7.25
C SER A 88 -6.71 5.27 -7.04
N VAL A 89 -6.79 5.72 -5.78
CA VAL A 89 -6.28 7.05 -5.38
C VAL A 89 -4.81 7.23 -5.70
N THR A 90 -4.48 8.45 -6.13
CA THR A 90 -3.12 8.93 -6.29
C THR A 90 -2.46 9.19 -4.92
N TYR A 91 -1.13 9.29 -4.88
CA TYR A 91 -0.40 9.68 -3.68
C TYR A 91 -0.94 10.95 -2.99
N ASP A 92 -1.27 11.98 -3.78
CA ASP A 92 -1.73 13.26 -3.24
C ASP A 92 -3.15 13.11 -2.63
N GLU A 93 -4.04 12.36 -3.30
CA GLU A 93 -5.35 11.99 -2.75
C GLU A 93 -5.23 11.11 -1.50
N THR A 94 -4.27 10.19 -1.45
CA THR A 94 -4.00 9.37 -0.26
C THR A 94 -3.61 10.25 0.93
N CYS A 95 -2.66 11.17 0.74
CA CYS A 95 -2.25 12.10 1.79
C CYS A 95 -3.41 12.98 2.27
N GLN A 96 -4.23 13.47 1.33
CA GLN A 96 -5.42 14.26 1.68
C GLN A 96 -6.42 13.45 2.50
N ARG A 97 -6.68 12.19 2.13
CA ARG A 97 -7.62 11.32 2.87
C ARG A 97 -7.09 10.94 4.26
N LEU A 98 -5.78 10.70 4.39
CA LEU A 98 -5.15 10.49 5.71
C LEU A 98 -5.37 11.70 6.62
N ALA A 99 -5.27 12.91 6.08
CA ALA A 99 -5.46 14.15 6.84
C ALA A 99 -6.94 14.46 7.13
N ASP A 100 -7.80 14.43 6.12
CA ASP A 100 -9.17 14.97 6.21
C ASP A 100 -10.20 13.93 6.67
N VAL A 101 -9.98 12.65 6.35
CA VAL A 101 -10.96 11.58 6.64
C VAL A 101 -10.55 10.79 7.87
N LEU A 102 -9.27 10.42 7.96
CA LEU A 102 -8.74 9.66 9.09
C LEU A 102 -8.24 10.56 10.23
N GLU A 103 -8.19 11.88 10.01
CA GLU A 103 -7.69 12.87 10.98
C GLU A 103 -6.26 12.55 11.49
N HIS A 104 -5.49 11.81 10.69
CA HIS A 104 -4.15 11.34 11.02
C HIS A 104 -3.18 11.72 9.89
N PRO A 105 -2.89 13.03 9.71
CA PRO A 105 -2.04 13.51 8.65
C PRO A 105 -0.61 12.96 8.77
N LEU A 106 0.03 12.71 7.63
CA LEU A 106 1.47 12.47 7.61
C LEU A 106 2.23 13.74 7.99
N PRO A 107 3.37 13.63 8.71
CA PRO A 107 4.24 14.77 8.92
C PRO A 107 4.67 15.39 7.59
N LYS A 108 4.73 16.73 7.53
CA LYS A 108 5.11 17.46 6.33
C LYS A 108 6.47 17.00 5.76
N GLU A 109 7.44 16.75 6.63
CA GLU A 109 8.75 16.23 6.22
C GLU A 109 8.65 14.88 5.51
N THR A 110 7.80 13.97 6.00
CA THR A 110 7.53 12.68 5.36
C THR A 110 6.92 12.87 3.97
N ILE A 111 5.95 13.78 3.84
CA ILE A 111 5.32 14.12 2.56
C ILE A 111 6.37 14.64 1.56
N ASP A 112 7.24 15.54 2.01
CA ASP A 112 8.30 16.13 1.18
C ASP A 112 9.34 15.09 0.74
N VAL A 113 9.70 14.15 1.60
CA VAL A 113 10.62 13.05 1.27
C VAL A 113 10.00 12.10 0.25
N PHE A 114 8.77 11.64 0.46
CA PHE A 114 8.09 10.77 -0.51
C PHE A 114 7.86 11.47 -1.84
N LYS A 115 7.57 12.78 -1.83
CA LYS A 115 7.49 13.57 -3.06
C LYS A 115 8.81 13.55 -3.84
N LYS A 116 9.97 13.67 -3.19
CA LYS A 116 11.27 13.55 -3.86
C LYS A 116 11.47 12.18 -4.51
N VAL A 117 11.06 11.10 -3.83
CA VAL A 117 11.12 9.73 -4.36
C VAL A 117 10.21 9.59 -5.59
N LYS A 118 8.96 10.05 -5.51
CA LYS A 118 8.00 10.10 -6.63
C LYS A 118 8.58 10.83 -7.84
N ASP A 119 9.11 12.02 -7.62
CA ASP A 119 9.66 12.87 -8.67
C ASP A 119 10.93 12.24 -9.30
N HIS A 120 11.76 11.56 -8.51
CA HIS A 120 12.91 10.80 -9.02
C HIS A 120 12.48 9.59 -9.86
N ARG A 121 11.51 8.81 -9.36
CA ARG A 121 10.92 7.70 -10.12
C ARG A 121 10.39 8.18 -11.47
N ASN A 122 9.64 9.28 -11.48
CA ASN A 122 9.07 9.84 -12.71
C ASN A 122 10.14 10.18 -13.75
N ARG A 123 11.24 10.84 -13.35
CA ARG A 123 12.37 11.15 -14.25
C ARG A 123 13.07 9.92 -14.83
N VAL A 124 13.05 8.81 -14.12
CA VAL A 124 13.75 7.59 -14.51
C VAL A 124 12.89 6.74 -15.47
N VAL A 125 11.56 6.82 -15.33
CA VAL A 125 10.58 6.07 -16.11
C VAL A 125 10.14 6.80 -17.39
N HIS A 126 10.00 8.13 -17.33
CA HIS A 126 9.49 8.97 -18.42
C HIS A 126 10.58 9.90 -18.97
#